data_AF-A0A068RVE4-F1
#
_entry.id   AF-A0A068RVE4-F1
#
_cell.length_a   1.000
_cell.length_b   1.000
_cell.length_c   1.000
_cell.angle_alpha   90.00
_cell.angle_beta   90.00
_cell.angle_gamma   90.00
#
_symmetry.space_group_name_H-M   'P 1'
#
loop_
_entity.id
_entity.type
_entity.pdbx_description
1 polymer ?
#
loop_
_entity_poly.entity_id
_entity_poly.type
_entity_poly.pdbx_seq_one_letter_code
_entity_poly.pdbx_strand_id
1 'polypeptide(L)'
;MSEEEDPVTHKLYDELDELLRIFCSNAQQQFCIDQEVASRSQLYHIQQTMQQVQRFIPVVGLIGNTNADSLRHTLTMTALEMLELYETACRQRHIRSLTSLQAEDLLISWHELSQDYEDKTAEHAVFTRLLGDIANLHHVWRNGPEHVESVVISLLASRTSDVNREQQGMYLATVDRHNYARLGLGRRWIGTRQIVFECRQISREEQEKTIAGVCQRFARIFMQNAQQNLEQLEAQRQMARPTALAAKLRQFYSKVFYPLTNNNHNNNNSSNGHHSNNTPITMATAEHKVTPFRLTTGTITRSFIWYPSDEKQEEDSSDACQERNENHDNDQHADKRSCNNNNNNSQHQPIIGTIPTPSFIPAPWQWPDMLKPRTPYHPHLFGLMRGHDKRAGSAAPFATVAVHQLCGHLSRVGQQFYEDVTNNAKLGYHQDSRVLQGIGMDLVEMYKCLQLELSRQAMQQVMAIVQQLHPSTLPHPPHPNPTATATITTSTSSSSSFIHQQQTQQQQDNTTQSTHHTHS
;
A
#
# COMPACT_ATOMS: atom_id res chain seq x y z
N MET A 1 -13.31 6.85 -69.50
CA MET A 1 -12.00 6.49 -68.96
C MET A 1 -12.13 6.66 -67.47
N SER A 2 -12.24 5.55 -66.72
CA SER A 2 -12.18 5.60 -65.27
C SER A 2 -10.72 5.87 -64.93
N GLU A 3 -10.42 7.07 -64.45
CA GLU A 3 -9.11 7.34 -63.85
C GLU A 3 -8.98 6.35 -62.69
N GLU A 4 -7.95 5.51 -62.75
CA GLU A 4 -7.63 4.55 -61.71
C GLU A 4 -7.22 5.36 -60.48
N GLU A 5 -8.14 5.54 -59.53
CA GLU A 5 -7.90 6.29 -58.30
C GLU A 5 -6.69 5.68 -57.57
N ASP A 6 -5.75 6.54 -57.18
CA ASP A 6 -4.52 6.12 -56.52
C ASP A 6 -4.85 5.36 -55.22
N PRO A 7 -4.39 4.11 -55.04
CA PRO A 7 -4.66 3.33 -53.83
C PRO A 7 -4.17 4.01 -52.54
N VAL A 8 -3.22 4.95 -52.61
CA VAL A 8 -2.80 5.76 -51.46
C VAL A 8 -3.90 6.73 -51.04
N THR A 9 -4.58 7.34 -52.00
CA THR A 9 -5.65 8.31 -51.76
C THR A 9 -6.83 7.66 -51.03
N HIS A 10 -7.24 6.45 -51.44
CA HIS A 10 -8.28 5.71 -50.72
C HIS A 10 -7.93 5.44 -49.26
N LYS A 11 -6.69 5.02 -48.98
CA LYS A 11 -6.24 4.78 -47.60
C LYS A 11 -6.30 6.04 -46.74
N LEU A 12 -5.94 7.19 -47.30
CA LEU A 12 -6.02 8.48 -46.60
C LEU A 12 -7.48 8.87 -46.30
N TYR A 13 -8.42 8.60 -47.21
CA TYR A 13 -9.85 8.81 -46.94
C TYR A 13 -10.38 7.89 -45.84
N ASP A 14 -10.04 6.60 -45.89
CA ASP A 14 -10.46 5.64 -44.88
C ASP A 14 -9.93 6.02 -43.48
N GLU A 15 -8.65 6.40 -43.39
CA GLU A 15 -8.04 6.87 -42.14
C GLU A 15 -8.70 8.17 -41.64
N LEU A 16 -8.97 9.12 -42.54
CA LEU A 16 -9.65 10.37 -42.19
C LEU A 16 -11.08 10.12 -41.68
N ASP A 17 -11.86 9.27 -42.36
CA ASP A 17 -13.22 8.93 -41.94
C ASP A 17 -13.22 8.29 -40.55
N GLU A 18 -12.28 7.39 -40.28
CA GLU A 18 -12.14 6.74 -38.98
C GLU A 18 -11.80 7.75 -37.87
N LEU A 19 -10.84 8.65 -38.10
CA LEU A 19 -10.48 9.68 -37.13
C LEU A 19 -11.65 10.63 -36.82
N LEU A 20 -12.38 11.06 -37.85
CA LEU A 20 -13.57 11.90 -37.69
C LEU A 20 -14.69 11.16 -36.95
N ARG A 21 -14.89 9.87 -37.23
CA ARG A 21 -15.86 9.02 -36.52
C ARG A 21 -15.51 8.88 -35.04
N ILE A 22 -14.24 8.62 -34.71
CA ILE A 22 -13.76 8.55 -33.32
C ILE A 22 -13.99 9.88 -32.62
N PHE A 23 -13.60 11.00 -33.24
CA PHE A 23 -13.80 12.32 -32.65
C PHE A 23 -15.28 12.62 -32.41
N CYS A 24 -16.14 12.31 -33.38
CA CYS A 24 -17.58 12.56 -33.29
C CYS A 24 -18.33 11.59 -32.36
N SER A 25 -17.64 10.59 -31.79
CA SER A 25 -18.24 9.62 -30.87
C SER A 25 -18.70 10.27 -29.56
N ASN A 26 -19.79 9.79 -28.98
CA ASN A 26 -20.29 10.29 -27.69
C ASN A 26 -19.25 10.16 -26.56
N ALA A 27 -18.42 9.13 -26.60
CA ALA A 27 -17.37 8.91 -25.61
C ALA A 27 -16.29 10.00 -25.67
N GLN A 28 -15.81 10.34 -26.86
CA GLN A 28 -14.84 11.42 -27.02
C GLN A 28 -15.43 12.79 -26.66
N GLN A 29 -16.68 13.04 -27.06
CA GLN A 29 -17.36 14.30 -26.70
C GLN A 29 -17.51 14.43 -25.18
N GLN A 30 -17.90 13.36 -24.48
CA GLN A 30 -17.99 13.36 -23.03
C GLN A 30 -16.61 13.53 -22.39
N PHE A 31 -15.57 12.87 -22.90
CA PHE A 31 -14.20 13.06 -22.44
C PHE A 31 -13.76 14.53 -22.54
N CYS A 32 -14.00 15.20 -23.67
CA CYS A 32 -13.66 16.61 -23.84
C CYS A 32 -14.40 17.52 -22.85
N ILE A 33 -15.65 17.20 -22.50
CA ILE A 33 -16.42 17.93 -21.47
C ILE A 33 -15.84 17.67 -20.08
N ASP A 34 -15.64 16.41 -19.71
CA ASP A 34 -15.14 16.01 -18.39
C ASP A 34 -13.71 16.49 -18.13
N GLN A 35 -12.92 16.61 -19.19
CA GLN A 35 -11.56 17.14 -19.14
C GLN A 35 -11.48 18.65 -19.35
N GLU A 36 -12.63 19.33 -19.41
CA GLU A 36 -12.71 20.80 -19.57
C GLU A 36 -11.95 21.32 -20.80
N VAL A 37 -11.86 20.50 -21.86
CA VAL A 37 -11.22 20.88 -23.13
C VAL A 37 -12.05 21.94 -23.84
N ALA A 38 -13.37 21.79 -23.80
CA ALA A 38 -14.31 22.68 -24.47
C ALA A 38 -15.69 22.62 -23.82
N SER A 39 -16.46 23.71 -23.95
CA SER A 39 -17.85 23.72 -23.50
C SER A 39 -18.73 22.81 -24.35
N ARG A 40 -19.82 22.30 -23.77
CA ARG A 40 -20.79 21.46 -24.47
C ARG A 40 -21.35 22.11 -25.75
N SER A 41 -21.56 23.42 -25.73
CA SER A 41 -22.03 24.19 -26.89
C SER A 41 -20.99 24.30 -27.99
N GLN A 42 -19.71 24.53 -27.64
CA GLN A 42 -18.63 24.58 -28.62
C GLN A 42 -18.43 23.21 -29.28
N LEU A 43 -18.38 22.16 -28.47
CA LEU A 43 -18.25 20.78 -28.96
C LEU A 43 -19.41 20.38 -29.87
N TYR A 44 -20.64 20.74 -29.52
CA TYR A 44 -21.80 20.48 -30.39
C TYR A 44 -21.64 21.15 -31.76
N HIS A 45 -21.19 22.41 -31.80
CA HIS A 45 -20.93 23.12 -33.06
C HIS A 45 -19.83 22.43 -33.89
N ILE A 46 -18.68 22.15 -33.26
CA ILE A 46 -17.54 21.48 -33.91
C ILE A 46 -17.96 20.11 -34.44
N GLN A 47 -18.68 19.32 -33.64
CA GLN A 47 -19.20 18.01 -34.02
C GLN A 47 -20.16 18.09 -35.21
N GLN A 48 -21.10 19.04 -35.21
CA GLN A 48 -22.03 19.21 -36.34
C GLN A 48 -21.26 19.52 -37.64
N THR A 49 -20.27 20.41 -37.57
CA THR A 49 -19.43 20.75 -38.73
C THR A 49 -18.64 19.54 -39.22
N MET A 50 -17.97 18.80 -38.33
CA MET A 50 -17.21 17.59 -38.72
C MET A 50 -18.11 16.49 -39.29
N GLN A 51 -19.31 16.27 -38.74
CA GLN A 51 -20.28 15.32 -39.27
C GLN A 51 -20.81 15.74 -40.64
N GLN A 52 -21.02 17.04 -40.87
CA GLN A 52 -21.39 17.54 -42.20
C GLN A 52 -20.26 17.28 -43.19
N VAL A 53 -19.02 17.60 -42.83
CA VAL A 53 -17.86 17.32 -43.68
C VAL A 53 -17.78 15.84 -44.03
N GLN A 54 -17.88 14.98 -43.01
CA GLN A 54 -17.84 13.52 -43.17
C GLN A 54 -18.90 13.01 -44.17
N ARG A 55 -20.12 13.56 -44.15
CA ARG A 55 -21.18 13.18 -45.11
C ARG A 55 -20.90 13.61 -46.55
N PHE A 56 -20.16 14.69 -46.76
CA PHE A 56 -19.88 15.22 -48.10
C PHE A 56 -18.61 14.63 -48.73
N ILE A 57 -17.69 14.07 -47.94
CA ILE A 57 -16.45 13.44 -48.44
C ILE A 57 -16.74 12.39 -49.55
N PRO A 58 -17.67 11.42 -49.39
CA PRO A 58 -17.92 10.41 -50.42
C PRO A 58 -18.56 10.95 -51.71
N VAL A 59 -19.18 12.13 -51.66
CA VAL A 59 -19.93 12.69 -52.79
C VAL A 59 -19.09 13.69 -53.58
N VAL A 60 -18.37 14.57 -52.87
CA VAL A 60 -17.63 15.69 -53.46
C VAL A 60 -16.15 15.34 -53.65
N GLY A 61 -15.63 14.41 -52.85
CA GLY A 61 -14.20 14.21 -52.68
C GLY A 61 -13.53 15.41 -52.02
N LEU A 62 -12.24 15.25 -51.71
CA LEU A 62 -11.35 16.30 -51.22
C LEU A 62 -10.32 16.71 -52.29
N ILE A 63 -10.36 16.18 -53.52
CA ILE A 63 -9.38 16.47 -54.59
C ILE A 63 -10.06 17.10 -55.81
N GLY A 64 -9.41 18.10 -56.42
CA GLY A 64 -9.63 18.49 -57.82
C GLY A 64 -10.82 19.39 -58.16
N ASN A 65 -11.63 19.85 -57.18
CA ASN A 65 -12.76 20.75 -57.46
C ASN A 65 -12.91 21.88 -56.41
N THR A 66 -13.59 22.98 -56.79
CA THR A 66 -13.77 24.17 -55.92
C THR A 66 -14.59 23.88 -54.66
N ASN A 67 -15.51 22.91 -54.72
CA ASN A 67 -16.30 22.50 -53.56
C ASN A 67 -15.44 21.72 -52.56
N ALA A 68 -14.51 20.90 -53.04
CA ALA A 68 -13.52 20.19 -52.27
C ALA A 68 -12.55 21.18 -51.60
N ASP A 69 -12.19 22.28 -52.26
CA ASP A 69 -11.40 23.36 -51.66
C ASP A 69 -12.13 23.99 -50.47
N SER A 70 -13.43 24.28 -50.62
CA SER A 70 -14.26 24.79 -49.52
C SER A 70 -14.39 23.76 -48.39
N LEU A 71 -14.57 22.47 -48.72
CA LEU A 71 -14.72 21.40 -47.73
C LEU A 71 -13.43 21.21 -46.93
N ARG A 72 -12.28 21.16 -47.62
CA ARG A 72 -10.95 21.10 -46.99
C ARG A 72 -10.71 22.33 -46.12
N HIS A 73 -11.06 23.52 -46.59
CA HIS A 73 -10.89 24.76 -45.80
C HIS A 73 -11.72 24.70 -44.51
N THR A 74 -13.00 24.35 -44.59
CA THR A 74 -13.87 24.19 -43.41
C THR A 74 -13.28 23.17 -42.43
N LEU A 75 -12.88 21.98 -42.93
CA LEU A 75 -12.30 20.94 -42.09
C LEU A 75 -10.98 21.40 -41.43
N THR A 76 -10.12 22.08 -42.19
CA THR A 76 -8.86 22.64 -41.70
C THR A 76 -9.11 23.65 -40.57
N MET A 77 -10.05 24.58 -40.76
CA MET A 77 -10.38 25.58 -39.75
C MET A 77 -10.95 24.96 -38.47
N THR A 78 -11.85 23.99 -38.60
CA THR A 78 -12.44 23.29 -37.45
C THR A 78 -11.41 22.41 -36.73
N ALA A 79 -10.50 21.76 -37.46
CA ALA A 79 -9.42 20.98 -36.85
C ALA A 79 -8.40 21.87 -36.13
N LEU A 80 -8.07 23.04 -36.67
CA LEU A 80 -7.23 24.05 -36.00
C LEU A 80 -7.88 24.57 -34.71
N GLU A 81 -9.17 24.88 -34.73
CA GLU A 81 -9.92 25.28 -33.53
C GLU A 81 -9.83 24.20 -32.44
N MET A 82 -10.03 22.93 -32.80
CA MET A 82 -9.94 21.84 -31.82
C MET A 82 -8.49 21.60 -31.33
N LEU A 83 -7.49 21.77 -32.19
CA LEU A 83 -6.08 21.70 -31.78
C LEU A 83 -5.72 22.76 -30.77
N GLU A 84 -6.17 24.01 -30.95
CA GLU A 84 -5.93 25.09 -30.01
C GLU A 84 -6.56 24.80 -28.63
N LEU A 85 -7.76 24.21 -28.62
CA LEU A 85 -8.44 23.77 -27.39
C LEU A 85 -7.65 22.67 -26.68
N TYR A 86 -7.20 21.64 -27.40
CA TYR A 86 -6.35 20.59 -26.84
C TYR A 86 -5.01 21.12 -26.33
N GLU A 87 -4.34 21.99 -27.09
CA GLU A 87 -3.07 22.60 -26.67
C GLU A 87 -3.21 23.45 -25.42
N THR A 88 -4.31 24.21 -25.31
CA THR A 88 -4.63 25.00 -24.12
C THR A 88 -4.82 24.09 -22.91
N ALA A 89 -5.60 23.01 -23.06
CA ALA A 89 -5.82 22.04 -21.99
C ALA A 89 -4.52 21.31 -21.58
N CYS A 90 -3.69 20.88 -22.55
CA CYS A 90 -2.39 20.29 -22.28
C CYS A 90 -1.47 21.25 -21.52
N ARG A 91 -1.42 22.53 -21.94
CA ARG A 91 -0.60 23.57 -21.31
C ARG A 91 -1.05 23.87 -19.88
N GLN A 92 -2.35 23.96 -19.63
CA GLN A 92 -2.92 24.17 -18.30
C GLN A 92 -2.55 23.03 -17.33
N ARG A 93 -2.41 21.81 -17.85
CA ARG A 93 -2.04 20.62 -17.08
C ARG A 93 -0.53 20.33 -17.09
N HIS A 94 0.26 21.20 -17.72
CA HIS A 94 1.70 21.04 -17.91
C HIS A 94 2.11 19.74 -18.63
N ILE A 95 1.23 19.17 -19.45
CA ILE A 95 1.52 17.97 -20.24
C ILE A 95 2.50 18.36 -21.35
N ARG A 96 3.60 17.62 -21.48
CA ARG A 96 4.58 17.87 -22.54
C ARG A 96 4.05 17.39 -23.89
N SER A 97 4.45 18.04 -24.98
CA SER A 97 4.19 17.51 -26.31
C SER A 97 4.95 16.20 -26.50
N LEU A 98 4.22 15.15 -26.85
CA LEU A 98 4.73 13.82 -27.16
C LEU A 98 4.71 13.61 -28.68
N THR A 99 5.65 12.81 -29.18
CA THR A 99 5.54 12.22 -30.52
C THR A 99 4.58 11.03 -30.48
N SER A 100 4.06 10.57 -31.63
CA SER A 100 3.17 9.38 -31.69
C SER A 100 3.82 8.18 -31.03
N LEU A 101 5.07 7.88 -31.41
CA LEU A 101 5.84 6.78 -30.85
C LEU A 101 6.01 6.90 -29.32
N GLN A 102 6.32 8.10 -28.80
CA GLN A 102 6.45 8.31 -27.36
C GLN A 102 5.13 8.13 -26.61
N ALA A 103 4.02 8.56 -27.19
CA ALA A 103 2.70 8.40 -26.58
C ALA A 103 2.27 6.92 -26.55
N GLU A 104 2.55 6.18 -27.62
CA GLU A 104 2.33 4.73 -27.69
C GLU A 104 3.19 3.97 -26.65
N ASP A 105 4.49 4.26 -26.57
CA ASP A 105 5.39 3.66 -25.57
C ASP A 105 4.93 3.95 -24.13
N LEU A 106 4.46 5.17 -23.87
CA LEU A 106 3.92 5.55 -22.56
C LEU A 106 2.58 4.90 -22.27
N LEU A 107 1.74 4.67 -23.28
CA LEU A 107 0.49 3.93 -23.11
C LEU A 107 0.76 2.48 -22.72
N ILE A 108 1.73 1.82 -23.36
CA ILE A 108 2.18 0.47 -22.99
C ILE A 108 2.70 0.47 -21.55
N SER A 109 3.58 1.42 -21.21
CA SER A 109 4.12 1.55 -19.84
C SER A 109 3.01 1.80 -18.81
N TRP A 110 1.95 2.53 -19.16
CA TRP A 110 0.80 2.74 -18.30
C TRP A 110 0.02 1.44 -18.05
N HIS A 111 -0.18 0.60 -19.08
CA HIS A 111 -0.82 -0.70 -18.93
C HIS A 111 -0.04 -1.63 -18.01
N GLU A 112 1.29 -1.68 -18.15
CA GLU A 112 2.15 -2.44 -17.23
C GLU A 112 2.01 -1.97 -15.79
N LEU A 113 2.00 -0.64 -15.57
CA LEU A 113 1.78 -0.06 -14.25
C LEU A 113 0.39 -0.34 -13.68
N SER A 114 -0.63 -0.31 -14.53
CA SER A 114 -2.00 -0.64 -14.14
C SER A 114 -2.10 -2.11 -13.72
N GLN A 115 -1.43 -3.01 -14.43
CA GLN A 115 -1.39 -4.43 -14.06
C GLN A 115 -0.64 -4.63 -12.73
N ASP A 116 0.52 -3.98 -12.56
CA ASP A 116 1.27 -4.00 -11.29
C ASP A 116 0.41 -3.50 -10.11
N TYR A 117 -0.46 -2.50 -10.35
CA TYR A 117 -1.39 -1.97 -9.35
C TYR A 117 -2.47 -2.97 -8.97
N GLU A 118 -3.06 -3.67 -9.93
CA GLU A 118 -4.06 -4.72 -9.67
C GLU A 118 -3.44 -5.89 -8.89
N ASP A 119 -2.26 -6.34 -9.30
CA ASP A 119 -1.52 -7.40 -8.60
C ASP A 119 -1.21 -6.99 -7.16
N LYS A 120 -0.79 -5.74 -6.93
CA LYS A 120 -0.56 -5.22 -5.57
C LYS A 120 -1.85 -5.10 -4.76
N THR A 121 -2.95 -4.73 -5.39
CA THR A 121 -4.27 -4.69 -4.74
C THR A 121 -4.71 -6.08 -4.31
N ALA A 122 -4.46 -7.10 -5.12
CA ALA A 122 -4.73 -8.49 -4.78
C ALA A 122 -3.87 -8.98 -3.60
N GLU A 123 -2.56 -8.68 -3.59
CA GLU A 123 -1.67 -8.99 -2.46
C GLU A 123 -2.12 -8.31 -1.16
N HIS A 124 -2.55 -7.04 -1.25
CA HIS A 124 -3.08 -6.28 -0.13
C HIS A 124 -4.40 -6.88 0.41
N ALA A 125 -5.24 -7.44 -0.46
CA ALA A 125 -6.43 -8.20 -0.05
C ALA A 125 -6.07 -9.49 0.71
N VAL A 126 -5.00 -10.20 0.30
CA VAL A 126 -4.50 -11.38 1.04
C VAL A 126 -4.01 -10.97 2.44
N PHE A 127 -3.27 -9.86 2.54
CA PHE A 127 -2.83 -9.33 3.83
C PHE A 127 -4.03 -8.97 4.74
N THR A 128 -5.09 -8.41 4.17
CA THR A 128 -6.35 -8.12 4.90
C THR A 128 -6.96 -9.38 5.53
N ARG A 129 -6.97 -10.49 4.80
CA ARG A 129 -7.48 -11.78 5.33
C ARG A 129 -6.62 -12.27 6.50
N LEU A 130 -5.29 -12.19 6.37
CA LEU A 130 -4.37 -12.58 7.44
C LEU A 130 -4.56 -11.75 8.71
N LEU A 131 -4.85 -10.44 8.60
CA LEU A 131 -5.23 -9.62 9.74
C LEU A 131 -6.53 -10.10 10.41
N GLY A 132 -7.48 -10.59 9.61
CA GLY A 132 -8.69 -11.25 10.10
C GLY A 132 -8.39 -12.51 10.89
N ASP A 133 -7.46 -13.35 10.41
CA ASP A 133 -7.04 -14.58 11.10
C ASP A 133 -6.36 -14.29 12.44
N ILE A 134 -5.51 -13.25 12.50
CA ILE A 134 -4.88 -12.82 13.76
C ILE A 134 -5.93 -12.24 14.73
N ALA A 135 -6.90 -11.48 14.24
CA ALA A 135 -8.00 -11.01 15.07
C ALA A 135 -8.84 -12.18 15.63
N ASN A 136 -9.05 -13.23 14.83
CA ASN A 136 -9.69 -14.46 15.28
C ASN A 136 -8.85 -15.18 16.34
N LEU A 137 -7.53 -15.25 16.20
CA LEU A 137 -6.63 -15.78 17.24
C LEU A 137 -6.77 -15.00 18.54
N HIS A 138 -6.78 -13.66 18.49
CA HIS A 138 -7.05 -12.82 19.66
C HIS A 138 -8.39 -13.19 20.34
N HIS A 139 -9.46 -13.44 19.56
CA HIS A 139 -10.73 -13.92 20.10
C HIS A 139 -10.66 -15.31 20.72
N VAL A 140 -9.91 -16.25 20.11
CA VAL A 140 -9.67 -17.59 20.67
C VAL A 140 -8.95 -17.48 22.02
N TRP A 141 -7.94 -16.62 22.14
CA TRP A 141 -7.22 -16.41 23.41
C TRP A 141 -8.10 -15.78 24.49
N ARG A 142 -9.00 -14.87 24.11
CA ARG A 142 -9.97 -14.24 25.01
C ARG A 142 -11.00 -15.24 25.56
N ASN A 143 -11.45 -16.19 24.73
CA ASN A 143 -12.56 -17.09 25.06
C ASN A 143 -12.13 -18.54 25.37
N GLY A 144 -10.86 -18.89 25.17
CA GLY A 144 -10.38 -20.28 25.15
C GLY A 144 -9.43 -20.69 26.27
N PRO A 145 -9.73 -20.45 27.56
CA PRO A 145 -8.89 -20.95 28.65
C PRO A 145 -8.79 -22.49 28.67
N GLU A 146 -9.75 -23.20 28.07
CA GLU A 146 -9.76 -24.67 27.97
C GLU A 146 -8.58 -25.21 27.15
N HIS A 147 -8.21 -24.55 26.05
CA HIS A 147 -7.06 -24.96 25.22
C HIS A 147 -5.76 -24.77 25.98
N VAL A 148 -5.63 -23.64 26.69
CA VAL A 148 -4.50 -23.33 27.57
C VAL A 148 -4.40 -24.36 28.69
N GLU A 149 -5.54 -24.74 29.28
CA GLU A 149 -5.59 -25.75 30.34
C GLU A 149 -5.06 -27.10 29.88
N SER A 150 -5.40 -27.57 28.67
CA SER A 150 -4.88 -28.82 28.12
C SER A 150 -3.34 -28.80 27.99
N VAL A 151 -2.78 -27.70 27.50
CA VAL A 151 -1.31 -27.51 27.40
C VAL A 151 -0.67 -27.48 28.78
N VAL A 152 -1.25 -26.72 29.74
CA VAL A 152 -0.74 -26.64 31.12
C VAL A 152 -0.77 -28.01 31.80
N ILE A 153 -1.85 -28.77 31.65
CA ILE A 153 -1.96 -30.13 32.20
C ILE A 153 -0.89 -31.04 31.59
N SER A 154 -0.64 -30.94 30.29
CA SER A 154 0.40 -31.72 29.60
C SER A 154 1.81 -31.35 30.08
N LEU A 155 2.06 -30.06 30.30
CA LEU A 155 3.32 -29.55 30.88
C LEU A 155 3.53 -30.00 32.32
N LEU A 156 2.46 -30.07 33.11
CA LEU A 156 2.50 -30.61 34.47
C LEU A 156 2.69 -32.13 34.45
N ALA A 157 1.98 -32.85 33.58
CA ALA A 157 2.07 -34.31 33.45
C ALA A 157 3.48 -34.76 33.05
N SER A 158 4.09 -34.11 32.06
CA SER A 158 5.47 -34.38 31.61
C SER A 158 6.53 -34.14 32.67
N ARG A 159 6.25 -33.30 33.68
CA ARG A 159 7.13 -33.12 34.84
C ARG A 159 6.92 -34.19 35.91
N THR A 160 5.73 -34.80 35.97
CA THR A 160 5.37 -35.81 36.97
C THR A 160 5.72 -37.25 36.58
N SER A 161 6.22 -37.49 35.38
CA SER A 161 6.64 -38.84 34.94
C SER A 161 7.97 -39.30 35.54
N ASP A 162 8.74 -38.40 36.15
CA ASP A 162 9.93 -38.79 36.92
C ASP A 162 9.52 -39.43 38.26
N VAL A 163 10.07 -40.61 38.55
CA VAL A 163 9.67 -41.60 39.57
C VAL A 163 9.62 -41.07 41.02
N ASN A 164 10.05 -39.83 41.30
CA ASN A 164 10.13 -39.24 42.65
C ASN A 164 8.91 -38.38 43.04
N ARG A 165 7.71 -38.82 42.61
CA ARG A 165 6.46 -38.05 42.54
C ARG A 165 5.90 -37.58 43.90
N GLU A 166 6.00 -38.40 44.94
CA GLU A 166 5.54 -38.05 46.30
C GLU A 166 6.65 -37.41 47.15
N GLN A 167 7.91 -37.59 46.75
CA GLN A 167 9.06 -37.07 47.50
C GLN A 167 9.33 -35.59 47.27
N GLN A 168 8.73 -35.00 46.22
CA GLN A 168 8.91 -33.58 45.90
C GLN A 168 7.82 -32.68 46.46
N GLY A 169 6.77 -33.20 47.09
CA GLY A 169 5.73 -32.40 47.74
C GLY A 169 4.82 -31.60 46.80
N MET A 170 4.80 -31.89 45.50
CA MET A 170 3.92 -31.23 44.51
C MET A 170 3.13 -32.28 43.73
N TYR A 171 1.81 -32.11 43.63
CA TYR A 171 0.97 -32.96 42.79
C TYR A 171 -0.25 -32.21 42.23
N LEU A 172 -0.80 -32.75 41.14
CA LEU A 172 -2.05 -32.27 40.54
C LEU A 172 -3.22 -33.09 41.10
N ALA A 173 -4.23 -32.41 41.66
CA ALA A 173 -5.42 -33.05 42.22
C ALA A 173 -6.69 -32.50 41.56
N THR A 174 -7.59 -33.40 41.16
CA THR A 174 -8.99 -33.03 40.87
C THR A 174 -9.74 -33.01 42.18
N VAL A 175 -10.36 -31.87 42.50
CA VAL A 175 -11.10 -31.71 43.75
C VAL A 175 -12.40 -32.50 43.66
N ASP A 176 -12.64 -33.37 44.62
CA ASP A 176 -13.84 -34.20 44.70
C ASP A 176 -14.51 -34.07 46.09
N ARG A 177 -15.58 -34.83 46.31
CA ARG A 177 -16.30 -34.81 47.59
C ARG A 177 -15.47 -35.36 48.76
N HIS A 178 -14.39 -36.09 48.51
CA HIS A 178 -13.58 -36.75 49.54
C HIS A 178 -12.35 -35.93 49.93
N ASN A 179 -11.79 -35.15 49.01
CA ASN A 179 -10.54 -34.42 49.21
C ASN A 179 -10.70 -32.91 49.43
N TYR A 180 -11.84 -32.29 49.08
CA TYR A 180 -11.99 -30.82 49.16
C TYR A 180 -11.71 -30.29 50.58
N ALA A 181 -12.23 -30.97 51.61
CA ALA A 181 -12.00 -30.61 53.00
C ALA A 181 -10.53 -30.82 53.42
N ARG A 182 -9.89 -31.90 52.96
CA ARG A 182 -8.48 -32.20 53.22
C ARG A 182 -7.56 -31.12 52.64
N LEU A 183 -7.93 -30.57 51.49
CA LEU A 183 -7.21 -29.49 50.82
C LEU A 183 -7.54 -28.09 51.36
N GLY A 184 -8.43 -27.97 52.35
CA GLY A 184 -8.86 -26.67 52.87
C GLY A 184 -9.65 -25.84 51.85
N LEU A 185 -10.33 -26.52 50.92
CA LEU A 185 -11.15 -25.89 49.88
C LEU A 185 -12.64 -25.97 50.25
N GLY A 186 -13.43 -25.04 49.73
CA GLY A 186 -14.89 -25.08 49.86
C GLY A 186 -15.54 -26.02 48.83
N ARG A 187 -16.79 -26.45 49.07
CA ARG A 187 -17.54 -27.32 48.16
C ARG A 187 -17.67 -26.78 46.73
N ARG A 188 -17.64 -25.45 46.54
CA ARG A 188 -17.69 -24.80 45.21
C ARG A 188 -16.50 -25.15 44.29
N TRP A 189 -15.43 -25.72 44.85
CA TRP A 189 -14.24 -26.10 44.09
C TRP A 189 -14.28 -27.56 43.62
N ILE A 190 -15.30 -28.35 44.01
CA ILE A 190 -15.49 -29.72 43.52
C ILE A 190 -15.61 -29.70 41.99
N GLY A 191 -14.83 -30.56 41.32
CA GLY A 191 -14.68 -30.64 39.87
C GLY A 191 -13.51 -29.81 39.32
N THR A 192 -12.93 -28.89 40.09
CA THR A 192 -11.79 -28.09 39.63
C THR A 192 -10.47 -28.81 39.82
N ARG A 193 -9.49 -28.52 38.96
CA ARG A 193 -8.11 -29.01 39.09
C ARG A 193 -7.27 -28.02 39.90
N GLN A 194 -6.47 -28.54 40.82
CA GLN A 194 -5.61 -27.76 41.72
C GLN A 194 -4.19 -28.34 41.70
N ILE A 195 -3.20 -27.46 41.60
CA ILE A 195 -1.80 -27.79 41.88
C ILE A 195 -1.63 -27.65 43.39
N VAL A 196 -1.28 -28.73 44.07
CA VAL A 196 -1.15 -28.79 45.52
C VAL A 196 0.33 -28.89 45.88
N PHE A 197 0.76 -28.05 46.81
CA PHE A 197 2.09 -28.02 47.38
C PHE A 197 2.03 -28.36 48.87
N GLU A 198 2.88 -29.27 49.30
CA GLU A 198 3.09 -29.58 50.71
C GLU A 198 4.13 -28.61 51.28
N CYS A 199 3.67 -27.58 52.02
CA CYS A 199 4.57 -26.52 52.50
C CYS A 199 5.62 -26.99 53.51
N ARG A 200 5.54 -28.24 53.99
CA ARG A 200 6.60 -28.87 54.79
C ARG A 200 7.79 -29.34 53.96
N GLN A 201 7.54 -29.68 52.69
CA GLN A 201 8.56 -30.20 51.78
C GLN A 201 9.09 -29.11 50.84
N ILE A 202 8.23 -28.18 50.44
CA ILE A 202 8.57 -27.13 49.46
C ILE A 202 8.37 -25.76 50.10
N SER A 203 9.44 -24.96 50.12
CA SER A 203 9.39 -23.56 50.55
C SER A 203 8.55 -22.71 49.59
N ARG A 204 8.05 -21.56 50.07
CA ARG A 204 7.24 -20.66 49.22
C ARG A 204 7.99 -20.21 47.96
N GLU A 205 9.28 -19.90 48.08
CA GLU A 205 10.11 -19.51 46.94
C GLU A 205 10.21 -20.64 45.90
N GLU A 206 10.36 -21.90 46.34
CA GLU A 206 10.37 -23.05 45.44
C GLU A 206 9.00 -23.32 44.80
N GLN A 207 7.90 -23.02 45.50
CA GLN A 207 6.54 -23.07 44.93
C GLN A 207 6.39 -22.04 43.80
N GLU A 208 6.78 -20.79 44.06
CA GLU A 208 6.75 -19.70 43.07
C GLU A 208 7.67 -20.02 41.88
N LYS A 209 8.89 -20.50 42.13
CA LYS A 209 9.84 -20.97 41.10
C LYS A 209 9.27 -22.11 40.28
N THR A 210 8.54 -23.02 40.91
CA THR A 210 7.92 -24.17 40.24
C THR A 210 6.83 -23.74 39.27
N ILE A 211 5.94 -22.83 39.69
CA ILE A 211 4.90 -22.25 38.83
C ILE A 211 5.54 -21.38 37.74
N ALA A 212 6.53 -20.55 38.07
CA ALA A 212 7.27 -19.76 37.10
C ALA A 212 7.92 -20.66 36.03
N GLY A 213 8.44 -21.83 36.41
CA GLY A 213 8.95 -22.83 35.46
C GLY A 213 7.89 -23.38 34.51
N VAL A 214 6.65 -23.58 34.98
CA VAL A 214 5.52 -23.96 34.11
C VAL A 214 5.18 -22.83 33.14
N CYS A 215 5.09 -21.59 33.65
CA CYS A 215 4.87 -20.40 32.81
C CYS A 215 5.97 -20.21 31.76
N GLN A 216 7.24 -20.44 32.10
CA GLN A 216 8.36 -20.34 31.16
C GLN A 216 8.31 -21.41 30.06
N ARG A 217 7.96 -22.66 30.41
CA ARG A 217 7.79 -23.72 29.41
C ARG A 217 6.62 -23.42 28.48
N PHE A 218 5.51 -22.93 29.03
CA PHE A 218 4.37 -22.45 28.26
C PHE A 218 4.78 -21.30 27.33
N ALA A 219 5.48 -20.30 27.87
CA ALA A 219 5.97 -19.15 27.12
C ALA A 219 6.81 -19.57 25.91
N ARG A 220 7.68 -20.59 26.06
CA ARG A 220 8.48 -21.11 24.94
C ARG A 220 7.60 -21.69 23.82
N ILE A 221 6.60 -22.50 24.16
CA ILE A 221 5.67 -23.08 23.19
C ILE A 221 4.86 -21.98 22.52
N PHE A 222 4.34 -21.03 23.31
CA PHE A 222 3.61 -19.87 22.83
C PHE A 222 4.46 -19.06 21.84
N MET A 223 5.70 -18.72 22.21
CA MET A 223 6.58 -17.89 21.39
C MET A 223 6.97 -18.58 20.10
N GLN A 224 7.15 -19.90 20.08
CA GLN A 224 7.43 -20.63 18.85
C GLN A 224 6.28 -20.50 17.85
N ASN A 225 5.03 -20.66 18.30
CA ASN A 225 3.86 -20.51 17.44
C ASN A 225 3.62 -19.04 17.04
N ALA A 226 3.79 -18.12 17.99
CA ALA A 226 3.66 -16.69 17.74
C ALA A 226 4.68 -16.21 16.70
N GLN A 227 5.93 -16.66 16.79
CA GLN A 227 6.99 -16.32 15.86
C GLN A 227 6.64 -16.72 14.42
N GLN A 228 6.08 -17.92 14.20
CA GLN A 228 5.63 -18.36 12.88
C GLN A 228 4.54 -17.43 12.31
N ASN A 229 3.56 -17.07 13.15
CA ASN A 229 2.51 -16.14 12.75
C ASN A 229 3.06 -14.74 12.42
N LEU A 230 4.04 -14.27 13.20
CA LEU A 230 4.70 -12.99 12.98
C LEU A 230 5.55 -12.98 11.69
N GLU A 231 6.26 -14.06 11.42
CA GLU A 231 7.05 -14.22 10.18
C GLU A 231 6.14 -14.23 8.96
N GLN A 232 5.02 -14.96 9.01
CA GLN A 232 4.03 -14.96 7.94
C GLN A 232 3.43 -13.56 7.74
N LEU A 233 3.11 -12.86 8.83
CA LEU A 233 2.57 -11.51 8.78
C LEU A 233 3.56 -10.50 8.18
N GLU A 234 4.83 -10.56 8.59
CA GLU A 234 5.88 -9.68 8.07
C GLU A 234 6.16 -9.97 6.59
N ALA A 235 6.27 -11.24 6.20
CA ALA A 235 6.48 -11.63 4.81
C ALA A 235 5.33 -11.12 3.91
N GLN A 236 4.08 -11.35 4.33
CA GLN A 236 2.91 -10.90 3.57
C GLN A 236 2.83 -9.38 3.50
N ARG A 237 3.17 -8.70 4.60
CA ARG A 237 3.25 -7.25 4.62
C ARG A 237 4.30 -6.72 3.64
N GLN A 238 5.50 -7.30 3.63
CA GLN A 238 6.58 -6.88 2.73
C GLN A 238 6.20 -7.02 1.26
N MET A 239 5.51 -8.10 0.90
CA MET A 239 4.97 -8.28 -0.45
C MET A 239 3.95 -7.17 -0.77
N ALA A 240 2.98 -6.94 0.11
CA ALA A 240 1.91 -5.95 -0.10
C ALA A 240 2.36 -4.47 -0.09
N ARG A 241 3.63 -4.15 0.16
CA ARG A 241 4.11 -2.76 0.20
C ARG A 241 4.05 -2.10 -1.19
N PRO A 242 3.40 -0.93 -1.33
CA PRO A 242 3.28 -0.25 -2.61
C PRO A 242 4.48 0.65 -2.96
N THR A 243 5.58 0.58 -2.21
CA THR A 243 6.73 1.50 -2.35
C THR A 243 7.43 1.41 -3.71
N ALA A 244 7.66 0.19 -4.21
CA ALA A 244 8.24 -0.02 -5.54
C ALA A 244 7.31 0.52 -6.64
N LEU A 245 6.01 0.26 -6.51
CA LEU A 245 4.99 0.75 -7.46
C LEU A 245 4.92 2.29 -7.45
N ALA A 246 4.93 2.91 -6.27
CA ALA A 246 4.98 4.37 -6.14
C ALA A 246 6.21 4.97 -6.82
N ALA A 247 7.38 4.33 -6.69
CA ALA A 247 8.60 4.78 -7.36
C ALA A 247 8.48 4.67 -8.90
N LYS A 248 7.96 3.56 -9.43
CA LYS A 248 7.72 3.40 -10.87
C LYS A 248 6.72 4.44 -11.38
N LEU A 249 5.63 4.72 -10.63
CA LEU A 249 4.66 5.74 -10.98
C LEU A 249 5.28 7.14 -11.02
N ARG A 250 6.15 7.50 -10.07
CA ARG A 250 6.88 8.79 -10.11
C ARG A 250 7.79 8.91 -11.33
N GLN A 251 8.48 7.82 -11.69
CA GLN A 251 9.28 7.78 -12.92
C GLN A 251 8.39 7.98 -14.15
N PHE A 252 7.25 7.30 -14.19
CA PHE A 252 6.28 7.45 -15.26
C PHE A 252 5.73 8.88 -15.36
N TYR A 253 5.32 9.46 -14.24
CA TYR A 253 4.93 10.87 -14.13
C TYR A 253 6.01 11.77 -14.73
N SER A 254 7.29 11.55 -14.38
CA SER A 254 8.37 12.38 -14.90
C SER A 254 8.50 12.32 -16.42
N LYS A 255 8.23 11.14 -17.02
CA LYS A 255 8.20 10.96 -18.48
C LYS A 255 6.99 11.61 -19.15
N VAL A 256 5.91 11.91 -18.43
CA VAL A 256 4.71 12.57 -18.99
C VAL A 256 4.83 14.10 -18.93
N PHE A 257 5.37 14.66 -17.84
CA PHE A 257 5.37 16.12 -17.63
C PHE A 257 6.70 16.79 -17.93
N TYR A 258 7.84 16.13 -17.69
CA TYR A 258 9.15 16.77 -17.88
C TYR A 258 9.77 16.38 -19.22
N PRO A 259 10.33 17.33 -19.98
CA PRO A 259 11.13 16.99 -21.13
C PRO A 259 12.30 16.12 -20.65
N LEU A 260 12.61 15.06 -21.39
CA LEU A 260 13.85 14.32 -21.15
C LEU A 260 14.98 15.32 -21.39
N THR A 261 15.51 15.90 -20.30
CA THR A 261 16.80 16.56 -20.36
C THR A 261 17.72 15.51 -20.92
N ASN A 262 18.31 15.81 -22.07
CA ASN A 262 19.15 14.90 -22.81
C ASN A 262 20.45 14.75 -22.00
N ASN A 263 20.35 14.11 -20.83
CA ASN A 263 21.45 13.68 -19.98
C ASN A 263 22.07 12.45 -20.66
N ASN A 264 22.49 12.67 -21.91
CA ASN A 264 23.48 11.92 -22.62
C ASN A 264 24.86 12.25 -22.02
N HIS A 265 24.95 12.25 -20.68
CA HIS A 265 26.23 12.21 -19.98
C HIS A 265 26.73 10.77 -20.09
N ASN A 266 27.23 10.45 -21.29
CA ASN A 266 28.52 9.84 -21.53
C ASN A 266 29.06 8.89 -20.43
N ASN A 267 28.27 7.94 -19.96
CA ASN A 267 28.71 6.92 -19.00
C ASN A 267 29.48 5.76 -19.67
N ASN A 268 30.10 6.04 -20.82
CA ASN A 268 30.88 5.11 -21.63
C ASN A 268 32.40 5.23 -21.39
N ASN A 269 32.84 5.50 -20.16
CA ASN A 269 34.25 5.32 -19.81
C ASN A 269 34.45 4.98 -18.33
N SER A 270 34.32 3.70 -17.97
CA SER A 270 35.16 3.06 -16.95
C SER A 270 35.00 1.54 -16.97
N SER A 271 35.67 0.92 -17.96
CA SER A 271 36.09 -0.47 -17.90
C SER A 271 37.61 -0.49 -17.78
N ASN A 272 38.12 -0.63 -16.54
CA ASN A 272 39.41 -1.22 -16.13
C ASN A 272 40.05 -0.44 -14.97
N GLY A 273 40.00 -1.01 -13.78
CA GLY A 273 40.75 -0.51 -12.63
C GLY A 273 40.51 -1.36 -11.39
N HIS A 274 41.55 -2.06 -10.97
CA HIS A 274 41.65 -2.97 -9.82
C HIS A 274 41.04 -2.53 -8.48
N HIS A 275 40.77 -3.55 -7.66
CA HIS A 275 40.67 -3.52 -6.19
C HIS A 275 41.31 -2.30 -5.48
N SER A 276 40.53 -1.58 -4.66
CA SER A 276 40.95 -1.20 -3.30
C SER A 276 39.80 -0.55 -2.51
N ASN A 277 39.96 -0.57 -1.19
CA ASN A 277 39.00 -0.22 -0.14
C ASN A 277 38.66 1.28 -0.02
N ASN A 278 37.52 1.53 0.63
CA ASN A 278 37.19 2.67 1.50
C ASN A 278 37.46 4.11 0.99
N THR A 279 36.39 4.82 0.63
CA THR A 279 35.93 6.08 1.26
C THR A 279 34.72 6.65 0.51
N PRO A 280 33.67 7.16 1.16
CA PRO A 280 32.60 7.88 0.48
C PRO A 280 33.01 9.35 0.28
N ILE A 281 33.17 9.75 -0.97
CA ILE A 281 33.36 11.15 -1.39
C ILE A 281 32.00 11.74 -1.76
N THR A 282 31.73 12.86 -1.12
CA THR A 282 30.58 13.77 -1.21
C THR A 282 30.31 14.23 -2.66
N MET A 283 29.08 14.06 -3.14
CA MET A 283 28.59 14.72 -4.35
C MET A 283 27.94 16.05 -3.98
N ALA A 284 28.47 17.14 -4.52
CA ALA A 284 27.86 18.46 -4.51
C ALA A 284 26.75 18.51 -5.57
N THR A 285 25.51 18.74 -5.14
CA THR A 285 24.38 19.08 -6.01
C THR A 285 24.31 20.59 -6.16
N ALA A 286 24.33 21.09 -7.40
CA ALA A 286 24.08 22.49 -7.68
C ALA A 286 22.61 22.83 -7.38
N GLU A 287 22.42 23.75 -6.44
CA GLU A 287 21.11 24.25 -6.00
C GLU A 287 20.48 25.16 -7.05
N HIS A 288 19.27 24.83 -7.50
CA HIS A 288 18.35 25.82 -8.07
C HIS A 288 17.38 26.26 -6.97
N LYS A 289 17.68 27.42 -6.39
CA LYS A 289 16.88 28.10 -5.36
C LYS A 289 15.55 28.56 -5.97
N VAL A 290 14.48 27.78 -5.80
CA VAL A 290 13.11 28.19 -6.11
C VAL A 290 12.52 28.85 -4.86
N THR A 291 12.37 30.18 -4.91
CA THR A 291 11.71 30.97 -3.87
C THR A 291 10.22 30.61 -3.75
N PRO A 292 9.66 30.44 -2.53
CA PRO A 292 8.24 30.15 -2.36
C PRO A 292 7.41 31.40 -2.67
N PHE A 293 6.62 31.31 -3.74
CA PHE A 293 5.64 32.31 -4.14
C PHE A 293 4.45 32.27 -3.16
N ARG A 294 4.15 33.39 -2.51
CA ARG A 294 2.89 33.62 -1.81
C ARG A 294 1.85 34.09 -2.83
N LEU A 295 0.74 33.37 -3.00
CA LEU A 295 -0.46 33.90 -3.64
C LEU A 295 -1.67 33.74 -2.72
N THR A 296 -2.20 34.90 -2.37
CA THR A 296 -3.54 35.15 -1.87
C THR A 296 -4.58 34.86 -2.97
N THR A 297 -5.80 34.53 -2.53
CA THR A 297 -7.08 34.42 -3.24
C THR A 297 -7.37 33.18 -4.12
N GLY A 298 -8.12 32.24 -3.53
CA GLY A 298 -9.43 31.82 -4.04
C GLY A 298 -9.52 30.96 -5.30
N THR A 299 -8.93 29.77 -5.33
CA THR A 299 -9.31 28.70 -6.29
C THR A 299 -9.07 27.34 -5.62
N ILE A 300 -9.97 26.38 -5.82
CA ILE A 300 -10.03 25.07 -5.15
C ILE A 300 -8.70 24.34 -5.34
N THR A 301 -7.88 24.28 -4.28
CA THR A 301 -6.62 23.54 -4.26
C THR A 301 -6.90 22.04 -4.32
N ARG A 302 -6.70 21.42 -5.49
CA ARG A 302 -6.69 19.95 -5.65
C ARG A 302 -5.51 19.40 -4.85
N SER A 303 -5.79 18.58 -3.85
CA SER A 303 -4.78 17.94 -3.01
C SER A 303 -4.04 16.88 -3.82
N PHE A 304 -2.92 17.26 -4.45
CA PHE A 304 -1.85 16.31 -4.71
C PHE A 304 -1.44 15.78 -3.34
N ILE A 305 -1.59 14.47 -3.08
CA ILE A 305 -1.08 13.87 -1.86
C ILE A 305 0.43 13.92 -2.01
N TRP A 306 1.02 14.99 -1.50
CA TRP A 306 2.46 15.15 -1.42
C TRP A 306 2.96 14.07 -0.47
N TYR A 307 3.46 12.97 -1.05
CA TYR A 307 4.28 12.04 -0.31
C TYR A 307 5.51 12.83 0.11
N PRO A 308 5.86 12.91 1.41
CA PRO A 308 7.10 13.55 1.80
C PRO A 308 8.22 12.83 1.05
N SER A 309 8.84 13.53 0.11
CA SER A 309 10.18 13.16 -0.33
C SER A 309 11.09 13.32 0.88
N ASP A 310 12.01 12.38 1.08
CA ASP A 310 13.15 12.55 1.99
C ASP A 310 14.08 13.65 1.46
N GLU A 311 13.58 14.88 1.36
CA GLU A 311 14.33 16.08 1.00
C GLU A 311 14.95 16.65 2.27
N LYS A 312 16.29 16.66 2.26
CA LYS A 312 17.15 17.19 3.31
C LYS A 312 16.78 18.64 3.60
N GLN A 313 16.36 18.92 4.83
CA GLN A 313 16.35 20.26 5.37
C GLN A 313 17.81 20.64 5.69
N GLU A 314 18.46 21.39 4.81
CA GLU A 314 19.70 22.10 5.16
C GLU A 314 19.30 23.32 5.99
N GLU A 315 19.52 23.22 7.31
CA GLU A 315 19.47 24.36 8.22
C GLU A 315 20.67 25.27 7.96
N ASP A 316 20.47 26.26 7.09
CA ASP A 316 21.40 27.37 6.91
C ASP A 316 21.14 28.40 8.04
N SER A 317 21.84 28.22 9.17
CA SER A 317 21.83 29.15 10.29
C SER A 317 22.76 30.33 9.98
N SER A 318 22.18 31.47 9.60
CA SER A 318 22.89 32.75 9.59
C SER A 318 22.19 33.81 10.46
N ASP A 319 23.03 34.39 11.30
CA ASP A 319 22.92 35.52 12.20
C ASP A 319 21.77 36.53 11.99
N ALA A 320 21.05 36.79 13.08
CA ALA A 320 20.62 38.14 13.45
C ALA A 320 20.69 38.31 14.98
N CYS A 321 21.63 39.15 15.41
CA CYS A 321 21.77 39.69 16.76
C CYS A 321 20.65 40.71 17.11
N GLN A 322 20.58 41.03 18.40
CA GLN A 322 19.82 42.10 19.10
C GLN A 322 18.42 41.70 19.60
N GLU A 323 18.02 41.95 20.85
CA GLU A 323 18.63 42.58 22.03
C GLU A 323 17.70 42.32 23.23
N ARG A 324 18.27 42.13 24.45
CA ARG A 324 17.69 42.40 25.80
C ARG A 324 16.39 41.65 26.21
N ASN A 325 16.20 41.14 27.43
CA ASN A 325 16.77 41.49 28.72
C ASN A 325 16.51 40.34 29.74
N GLU A 326 17.58 39.96 30.45
CA GLU A 326 17.68 39.74 31.91
C GLU A 326 16.75 38.77 32.69
N ASN A 327 17.44 37.77 33.27
CA ASN A 327 17.39 37.30 34.66
C ASN A 327 16.34 36.26 35.08
N HIS A 328 16.76 34.99 35.13
CA HIS A 328 16.83 34.28 36.42
C HIS A 328 17.75 33.04 36.37
N ASP A 329 18.70 33.04 37.30
CA ASP A 329 19.58 31.93 37.65
C ASP A 329 18.81 30.78 38.31
N ASN A 330 19.10 29.54 37.90
CA ASN A 330 19.41 28.44 38.82
C ASN A 330 19.86 27.17 38.06
N ASP A 331 21.18 26.97 38.03
CA ASP A 331 21.89 25.80 38.56
C ASP A 331 21.12 24.46 38.71
N GLN A 332 21.45 23.45 37.88
CA GLN A 332 22.30 22.31 38.28
C GLN A 332 22.34 21.16 37.25
N HIS A 333 23.58 20.73 36.97
CA HIS A 333 24.09 19.44 36.51
C HIS A 333 23.12 18.26 36.28
N ALA A 334 23.20 17.64 35.09
CA ALA A 334 23.56 16.21 34.91
C ALA A 334 23.60 15.77 33.43
N ASP A 335 24.71 15.11 33.06
CA ASP A 335 24.87 14.09 32.01
C ASP A 335 24.26 14.31 30.61
N LYS A 336 25.07 14.96 29.76
CA LYS A 336 24.99 14.83 28.29
C LYS A 336 25.38 13.42 27.87
N ARG A 337 24.40 12.50 27.83
CA ARG A 337 24.52 11.26 27.04
C ARG A 337 24.38 11.62 25.56
N SER A 338 25.45 11.30 24.84
CA SER A 338 25.62 11.31 23.40
C SER A 338 24.46 10.63 22.67
N CYS A 339 23.53 11.42 22.12
CA CYS A 339 22.60 11.00 21.08
C CYS A 339 23.23 11.36 19.73
N ASN A 340 24.20 10.57 19.28
CA ASN A 340 24.76 10.71 17.94
C ASN A 340 24.55 9.39 17.21
N ASN A 341 23.46 9.30 16.45
CA ASN A 341 23.09 8.12 15.68
C ASN A 341 22.55 8.54 14.32
N ASN A 342 23.40 9.20 13.52
CA ASN A 342 23.17 9.42 12.10
C ASN A 342 23.68 8.20 11.32
N ASN A 343 22.81 7.19 11.18
CA ASN A 343 22.98 6.13 10.19
C ASN A 343 21.81 6.23 9.20
N ASN A 344 22.02 6.97 8.11
CA ASN A 344 21.10 7.13 6.98
C ASN A 344 21.13 5.90 6.07
N ASN A 345 20.81 4.76 6.65
CA ASN A 345 20.16 3.67 5.96
C ASN A 345 18.88 3.46 6.77
N SER A 346 17.79 4.13 6.35
CA SER A 346 16.44 3.81 6.82
C SER A 346 16.04 2.43 6.30
N GLN A 347 16.80 1.40 6.68
CA GLN A 347 16.30 0.05 6.77
C GLN A 347 15.10 0.15 7.68
N HIS A 348 13.91 0.21 7.07
CA HIS A 348 12.64 0.13 7.74
C HIS A 348 12.77 -0.99 8.77
N GLN A 349 12.93 -0.61 10.04
CA GLN A 349 12.99 -1.61 11.08
C GLN A 349 11.72 -2.43 10.95
N PRO A 350 11.81 -3.77 11.00
CA PRO A 350 10.63 -4.61 10.95
C PRO A 350 9.71 -4.10 12.04
N ILE A 351 8.55 -3.57 11.65
CA ILE A 351 7.62 -2.91 12.57
C ILE A 351 7.04 -3.93 13.55
N ILE A 352 7.11 -5.22 13.21
CA ILE A 352 6.82 -6.35 14.08
C ILE A 352 7.99 -6.65 15.07
N GLY A 353 9.21 -6.25 14.75
CA GLY A 353 10.39 -6.42 15.61
C GLY A 353 10.39 -5.54 16.87
N THR A 354 9.45 -4.59 17.00
CA THR A 354 9.31 -3.74 18.19
C THR A 354 8.32 -4.31 19.21
N ILE A 355 7.65 -5.43 18.92
CA ILE A 355 6.66 -6.00 19.84
C ILE A 355 7.40 -6.68 21.00
N PRO A 356 7.20 -6.24 22.26
CA PRO A 356 7.91 -6.79 23.39
C PRO A 356 7.54 -8.27 23.58
N THR A 357 8.54 -9.08 23.93
CA THR A 357 8.30 -10.49 24.26
C THR A 357 7.39 -10.57 25.50
N PRO A 358 6.24 -11.27 25.44
CA PRO A 358 5.32 -11.36 26.55
C PRO A 358 5.93 -12.14 27.71
N SER A 359 5.83 -11.60 28.93
CA SER A 359 6.18 -12.32 30.15
C SER A 359 4.95 -13.01 30.72
N PHE A 360 4.95 -14.35 30.68
CA PHE A 360 3.91 -15.17 31.29
C PHE A 360 4.11 -15.41 32.78
N ILE A 361 5.29 -15.06 33.33
CA ILE A 361 5.56 -15.19 34.75
C ILE A 361 4.75 -14.13 35.50
N PRO A 362 3.93 -14.54 36.49
CA PRO A 362 3.17 -13.59 37.29
C PRO A 362 4.09 -12.61 38.00
N ALA A 363 3.66 -11.36 38.05
CA ALA A 363 4.37 -10.32 38.76
C ALA A 363 4.33 -10.57 40.28
N PRO A 364 5.29 -10.02 41.06
CA PRO A 364 5.38 -10.28 42.50
C PRO A 364 4.08 -10.08 43.29
N TRP A 365 3.29 -9.07 42.90
CA TRP A 365 2.01 -8.75 43.56
C TRP A 365 0.86 -9.69 43.20
N GLN A 366 1.01 -10.55 42.18
CA GLN A 366 -0.03 -11.50 41.76
C GLN A 366 0.07 -12.84 42.50
N TRP A 367 1.22 -13.16 43.10
CA TRP A 367 1.43 -14.43 43.80
C TRP A 367 0.47 -14.68 44.96
N PRO A 368 0.13 -13.71 45.83
CA PRO A 368 -0.82 -13.95 46.93
C PRO A 368 -2.22 -14.37 46.44
N ASP A 369 -2.64 -13.88 45.28
CA ASP A 369 -3.93 -14.22 44.69
C ASP A 369 -3.93 -15.58 44.01
N MET A 370 -2.80 -15.97 43.43
CA MET A 370 -2.67 -17.21 42.67
C MET A 370 -2.26 -18.40 43.54
N LEU A 371 -1.32 -18.21 44.47
CA LEU A 371 -0.81 -19.22 45.39
C LEU A 371 -1.43 -19.02 46.78
N LYS A 372 -2.52 -19.74 47.03
CA LYS A 372 -3.29 -19.58 48.27
C LYS A 372 -2.83 -20.58 49.33
N PRO A 373 -2.35 -20.14 50.50
CA PRO A 373 -2.13 -21.04 51.62
C PRO A 373 -3.48 -21.58 52.10
N ARG A 374 -3.51 -22.87 52.44
CA ARG A 374 -4.69 -23.61 52.86
C ARG A 374 -4.40 -24.39 54.14
N THR A 375 -5.37 -24.36 55.03
CA THR A 375 -5.41 -25.21 56.22
C THR A 375 -6.49 -26.27 56.02
N PRO A 376 -6.18 -27.56 56.21
CA PRO A 376 -7.18 -28.62 56.14
C PRO A 376 -8.38 -28.31 57.02
N TYR A 377 -9.58 -28.49 56.48
CA TYR A 377 -10.81 -28.36 57.24
C TYR A 377 -11.02 -29.64 58.05
N HIS A 378 -10.82 -29.57 59.36
CA HIS A 378 -11.26 -30.62 60.27
C HIS A 378 -12.74 -30.36 60.60
N PRO A 379 -13.68 -31.19 60.10
CA PRO A 379 -15.06 -31.05 60.51
C PRO A 379 -15.15 -31.35 62.00
N HIS A 380 -15.29 -30.31 62.81
CA HIS A 380 -15.63 -30.48 64.22
C HIS A 380 -17.02 -31.11 64.27
N LEU A 381 -17.06 -32.43 64.54
CA LEU A 381 -18.27 -33.15 64.87
C LEU A 381 -18.83 -32.53 66.16
N PHE A 382 -20.00 -31.90 66.05
CA PHE A 382 -20.80 -31.27 67.11
C PHE A 382 -20.33 -29.91 67.64
N GLY A 383 -21.01 -28.86 67.17
CA GLY A 383 -20.77 -27.45 67.50
C GLY A 383 -21.19 -27.02 68.91
N LEU A 384 -20.69 -27.68 69.95
CA LEU A 384 -20.86 -27.22 71.33
C LEU A 384 -19.53 -27.29 72.06
N MET A 385 -18.65 -26.33 71.75
CA MET A 385 -17.64 -25.71 72.60
C MET A 385 -16.61 -25.09 71.64
N ARG A 386 -16.63 -23.75 71.53
CA ARG A 386 -15.58 -22.96 70.89
C ARG A 386 -14.37 -22.95 71.83
N GLY A 387 -13.85 -24.14 72.15
CA GLY A 387 -12.63 -24.33 72.93
C GLY A 387 -11.47 -23.92 72.04
N HIS A 388 -10.80 -22.84 72.41
CA HIS A 388 -9.64 -22.31 71.71
C HIS A 388 -8.44 -23.24 71.97
N ASP A 389 -8.48 -24.45 71.43
CA ASP A 389 -7.40 -25.42 71.54
C ASP A 389 -6.22 -24.96 70.68
N LYS A 390 -5.35 -24.15 71.29
CA LYS A 390 -4.01 -23.78 70.81
C LYS A 390 -3.06 -24.99 70.66
N ARG A 391 -3.57 -26.22 70.69
CA ARG A 391 -2.82 -27.49 70.62
C ARG A 391 -3.35 -28.46 69.57
N ALA A 392 -4.13 -27.99 68.59
CA ALA A 392 -4.33 -28.76 67.36
C ALA A 392 -2.97 -28.87 66.65
N GLY A 393 -2.32 -30.03 66.79
CA GLY A 393 -1.02 -30.33 66.21
C GLY A 393 -0.97 -29.90 64.75
N SER A 394 -0.07 -28.96 64.47
CA SER A 394 0.32 -28.37 63.19
C SER A 394 0.00 -29.25 61.97
N ALA A 395 -1.25 -29.34 61.52
CA ALA A 395 -1.55 -29.96 60.22
C ALA A 395 -0.72 -29.20 59.18
N ALA A 396 0.05 -29.93 58.36
CA ALA A 396 0.93 -29.33 57.37
C ALA A 396 0.13 -28.31 56.55
N PRO A 397 0.50 -27.01 56.54
CA PRO A 397 -0.16 -26.10 55.64
C PRO A 397 0.09 -26.59 54.21
N PHE A 398 -0.98 -26.62 53.41
CA PHE A 398 -0.85 -26.82 51.97
C PHE A 398 -0.86 -25.45 51.31
N ALA A 399 -0.29 -25.34 50.12
CA ALA A 399 -0.58 -24.22 49.23
C ALA A 399 -1.22 -24.77 47.96
N THR A 400 -2.18 -24.04 47.41
CA THR A 400 -2.91 -24.47 46.22
C THR A 400 -2.89 -23.38 45.17
N VAL A 401 -2.64 -23.75 43.92
CA VAL A 401 -2.87 -22.93 42.73
C VAL A 401 -3.99 -23.55 41.93
N ALA A 402 -5.07 -22.80 41.70
CA ALA A 402 -6.15 -23.25 40.85
C ALA A 402 -5.71 -23.20 39.38
N VAL A 403 -5.81 -24.34 38.68
CA VAL A 403 -5.35 -24.45 37.29
C VAL A 403 -6.07 -23.44 36.39
N HIS A 404 -7.38 -23.26 36.57
CA HIS A 404 -8.14 -22.27 35.79
C HIS A 404 -7.69 -20.82 36.03
N GLN A 405 -7.21 -20.47 37.24
CA GLN A 405 -6.70 -19.12 37.51
C GLN A 405 -5.36 -18.90 36.81
N LEU A 406 -4.48 -19.90 36.84
CA LEU A 406 -3.23 -19.88 36.09
C LEU A 406 -3.51 -19.77 34.59
N CYS A 407 -4.43 -20.57 34.05
CA CYS A 407 -4.81 -20.51 32.63
C CYS A 407 -5.42 -19.15 32.27
N GLY A 408 -6.27 -18.58 33.13
CA GLY A 408 -6.81 -17.23 32.94
C GLY A 408 -5.74 -16.13 32.96
N HIS A 409 -4.65 -16.30 33.72
CA HIS A 409 -3.48 -15.41 33.63
C HIS A 409 -2.77 -15.56 32.29
N LEU A 410 -2.43 -16.79 31.90
CA LEU A 410 -1.74 -17.07 30.63
C LEU A 410 -2.57 -16.60 29.42
N SER A 411 -3.88 -16.84 29.43
CA SER A 411 -4.81 -16.37 28.38
C SER A 411 -4.82 -14.86 28.24
N ARG A 412 -4.84 -14.11 29.35
CA ARG A 412 -4.80 -12.63 29.32
C ARG A 412 -3.50 -12.10 28.73
N VAL A 413 -2.37 -12.70 29.10
CA VAL A 413 -1.06 -12.29 28.55
C VAL A 413 -0.98 -12.59 27.05
N GLY A 414 -1.41 -13.79 26.61
CA GLY A 414 -1.47 -14.15 25.20
C GLY A 414 -2.44 -13.29 24.40
N GLN A 415 -3.59 -12.96 24.97
CA GLN A 415 -4.56 -12.04 24.38
C GLN A 415 -3.94 -10.66 24.15
N GLN A 416 -3.33 -10.07 25.18
CA GLN A 416 -2.69 -8.75 25.07
C GLN A 416 -1.63 -8.73 23.97
N PHE A 417 -0.81 -9.79 23.89
CA PHE A 417 0.19 -9.91 22.84
C PHE A 417 -0.44 -9.85 21.43
N TYR A 418 -1.46 -10.67 21.16
CA TYR A 418 -2.10 -10.66 19.83
C TYR A 418 -2.89 -9.38 19.55
N GLU A 419 -3.41 -8.71 20.58
CA GLU A 419 -4.01 -7.37 20.46
C GLU A 419 -2.97 -6.34 19.99
N ASP A 420 -1.80 -6.32 20.62
CA ASP A 420 -0.69 -5.42 20.26
C ASP A 420 -0.20 -5.69 18.83
N VAL A 421 -0.04 -6.97 18.46
CA VAL A 421 0.31 -7.40 17.08
C VAL A 421 -0.73 -6.90 16.08
N THR A 422 -2.02 -7.10 16.38
CA THR A 422 -3.12 -6.68 15.50
C THR A 422 -3.13 -5.15 15.32
N ASN A 423 -2.99 -4.40 16.40
CA ASN A 423 -3.01 -2.94 16.38
C ASN A 423 -1.84 -2.38 15.57
N ASN A 424 -0.64 -2.91 15.79
CA ASN A 424 0.56 -2.54 15.06
C ASN A 424 0.46 -2.87 13.56
N ALA A 425 -0.03 -4.06 13.22
CA ALA A 425 -0.21 -4.47 11.83
C ALA A 425 -1.28 -3.66 11.11
N LYS A 426 -2.39 -3.31 11.79
CA LYS A 426 -3.42 -2.41 11.27
C LYS A 426 -2.90 -1.01 10.96
N LEU A 427 -2.02 -0.47 11.81
CA LEU A 427 -1.40 0.84 11.56
C LEU A 427 -0.61 0.82 10.25
N GLY A 428 0.22 -0.21 10.05
CA GLY A 428 0.95 -0.43 8.81
C GLY A 428 0.04 -0.59 7.59
N TYR A 429 -0.98 -1.43 7.73
CA TYR A 429 -2.02 -1.64 6.72
C TYR A 429 -2.69 -0.34 6.28
N HIS A 430 -3.12 0.50 7.23
CA HIS A 430 -3.80 1.76 6.90
C HIS A 430 -2.89 2.74 6.18
N GLN A 431 -1.59 2.77 6.52
CA GLN A 431 -0.62 3.59 5.82
C GLN A 431 -0.45 3.09 4.38
N ASP A 432 -0.17 1.80 4.19
CA ASP A 432 0.05 1.20 2.87
C ASP A 432 -1.21 1.29 1.99
N SER A 433 -2.40 1.09 2.57
CA SER A 433 -3.69 1.23 1.90
C SER A 433 -3.93 2.65 1.36
N ARG A 434 -3.58 3.68 2.13
CA ARG A 434 -3.69 5.08 1.67
C ARG A 434 -2.73 5.39 0.55
N VAL A 435 -1.50 4.86 0.63
CA VAL A 435 -0.51 5.01 -0.44
C VAL A 435 -1.02 4.36 -1.71
N LEU A 436 -1.51 3.12 -1.63
CA LEU A 436 -2.07 2.39 -2.76
C LEU A 436 -3.28 3.13 -3.37
N GLN A 437 -4.20 3.64 -2.55
CA GLN A 437 -5.31 4.45 -3.04
C GLN A 437 -4.83 5.70 -3.79
N GLY A 438 -3.80 6.38 -3.28
CA GLY A 438 -3.17 7.52 -3.97
C GLY A 438 -2.62 7.13 -5.34
N ILE A 439 -1.89 6.03 -5.42
CA ILE A 439 -1.36 5.48 -6.69
C ILE A 439 -2.50 5.22 -7.69
N GLY A 440 -3.61 4.63 -7.24
CA GLY A 440 -4.77 4.38 -8.11
C GLY A 440 -5.36 5.66 -8.70
N MET A 441 -5.49 6.71 -7.89
CA MET A 441 -5.97 8.02 -8.35
C MET A 441 -4.99 8.66 -9.35
N ASP A 442 -3.70 8.62 -9.04
CA ASP A 442 -2.65 9.17 -9.91
C ASP A 442 -2.59 8.43 -11.25
N LEU A 443 -2.70 7.10 -11.26
CA LEU A 443 -2.74 6.30 -12.50
C LEU A 443 -3.90 6.69 -13.41
N VAL A 444 -5.09 6.90 -12.85
CA VAL A 444 -6.27 7.36 -13.60
C VAL A 444 -6.04 8.76 -14.15
N GLU A 445 -5.43 9.66 -13.38
CA GLU A 445 -5.13 11.02 -13.84
C GLU A 445 -4.09 11.03 -14.95
N MET A 446 -3.05 10.19 -14.83
CA MET A 446 -2.04 10.01 -15.87
C MET A 446 -2.64 9.49 -17.17
N TYR A 447 -3.56 8.53 -17.09
CA TYR A 447 -4.25 8.01 -18.25
C TYR A 447 -5.05 9.11 -18.98
N LYS A 448 -5.76 9.96 -18.24
CA LYS A 448 -6.49 11.10 -18.83
C LYS A 448 -5.55 12.07 -19.53
N CYS A 449 -4.38 12.34 -18.94
CA CYS A 449 -3.36 13.19 -19.55
C CYS A 449 -2.83 12.59 -20.87
N LEU A 450 -2.57 11.28 -20.90
CA LEU A 450 -2.20 10.57 -22.12
C LEU A 450 -3.32 10.59 -23.17
N GLN A 451 -4.57 10.34 -22.77
CA GLN A 451 -5.71 10.40 -23.70
C GLN A 451 -5.88 11.79 -24.32
N LEU A 452 -5.64 12.85 -23.55
CA LEU A 452 -5.70 14.22 -24.06
C LEU A 452 -4.64 14.44 -25.15
N GLU A 453 -3.42 13.98 -24.90
CA GLU A 453 -2.31 14.10 -25.84
C GLU A 453 -2.51 13.23 -27.10
N LEU A 454 -3.02 12.01 -26.95
CA LEU A 454 -3.39 11.15 -28.08
C LEU A 454 -4.52 11.78 -28.92
N SER A 455 -5.50 12.41 -28.27
CA SER A 455 -6.58 13.14 -28.96
C SER A 455 -6.06 14.34 -29.74
N ARG A 456 -5.07 15.04 -29.19
CA ARG A 456 -4.36 16.13 -29.87
C ARG A 456 -3.62 15.62 -31.10
N GLN A 457 -2.88 14.51 -30.98
CA GLN A 457 -2.16 13.88 -32.10
C GLN A 457 -3.11 13.40 -33.20
N ALA A 458 -4.24 12.79 -32.83
CA ALA A 458 -5.27 12.39 -33.80
C ALA A 458 -5.77 13.58 -34.64
N MET A 459 -5.96 14.75 -34.01
CA MET A 459 -6.36 15.96 -34.73
C MET A 459 -5.22 16.53 -35.59
N GLN A 460 -3.96 16.40 -35.16
CA GLN A 460 -2.81 16.74 -36.00
C GLN A 460 -2.72 15.83 -37.23
N GLN A 461 -3.08 14.54 -37.08
CA GLN A 461 -3.13 13.59 -38.18
C GLN A 461 -4.24 13.93 -39.17
N VAL A 462 -5.43 14.31 -38.69
CA VAL A 462 -6.51 14.84 -39.56
C VAL A 462 -5.99 16.01 -40.40
N MET A 463 -5.30 16.98 -39.77
CA MET A 463 -4.70 18.11 -40.47
C MET A 463 -3.66 17.69 -41.51
N ALA A 464 -2.78 16.74 -41.17
CA ALA A 464 -1.76 16.25 -42.09
C ALA A 464 -2.36 15.53 -43.30
N ILE A 465 -3.40 14.71 -43.10
CA ILE A 465 -4.12 14.02 -44.19
C ILE A 465 -4.79 15.04 -45.12
N VAL A 466 -5.47 16.05 -44.56
CA VAL A 466 -6.12 17.10 -45.37
C VAL A 466 -5.11 17.89 -46.20
N GLN A 467 -3.90 18.13 -45.67
CA GLN A 467 -2.82 18.77 -46.41
C GLN A 467 -2.23 17.87 -47.51
N GLN A 468 -2.09 16.56 -47.27
CA GLN A 468 -1.62 15.60 -48.28
C GLN A 468 -2.61 15.45 -49.43
N LEU A 469 -3.91 15.56 -49.16
CA LEU A 469 -4.96 15.55 -50.19
C LEU A 469 -5.06 16.87 -50.97
N HIS A 470 -4.26 17.89 -50.64
CA HIS A 470 -4.26 19.15 -51.37
C HIS A 470 -3.42 19.05 -52.67
N PRO A 471 -4.00 19.29 -53.86
CA PRO A 471 -3.33 19.06 -55.14
C PRO A 471 -2.10 19.94 -55.42
N SER A 472 -1.85 20.99 -54.64
CA SER A 472 -0.76 21.95 -54.88
C SER A 472 0.63 21.50 -54.43
N THR A 473 0.78 20.30 -53.84
CA THR A 473 2.09 19.74 -53.47
C THR A 473 2.69 18.83 -54.54
N LEU A 474 2.04 18.62 -55.69
CA LEU A 474 2.73 17.99 -56.82
C LEU A 474 3.91 18.88 -57.21
N PRO A 475 5.16 18.41 -57.04
CA PRO A 475 6.32 19.18 -57.49
C PRO A 475 6.11 19.41 -58.97
N HIS A 476 6.00 20.69 -59.34
CA HIS A 476 6.03 21.09 -60.74
C HIS A 476 7.20 20.31 -61.36
N PRO A 477 6.99 19.50 -62.43
CA PRO A 477 8.03 18.67 -62.98
C PRO A 477 9.27 19.54 -63.19
N PRO A 478 10.42 19.21 -62.58
CA PRO A 478 11.60 20.03 -62.71
C PRO A 478 11.86 20.16 -64.21
N HIS A 479 11.91 21.40 -64.69
CA HIS A 479 12.43 21.70 -66.00
C HIS A 479 13.73 20.90 -66.18
N PRO A 480 13.92 20.16 -67.29
CA PRO A 480 15.05 19.26 -67.44
C PRO A 480 16.35 20.06 -67.40
N ASN A 481 17.06 19.96 -66.28
CA ASN A 481 18.49 20.21 -66.21
C ASN A 481 19.18 18.88 -65.87
N PRO A 482 20.19 18.47 -66.64
CA PRO A 482 20.83 17.18 -66.46
C PRO A 482 21.78 17.20 -65.25
N THR A 483 21.83 16.04 -64.58
CA THR A 483 22.93 15.57 -63.72
C THR A 483 22.90 16.01 -62.25
N ALA A 484 22.24 15.21 -61.39
CA ALA A 484 22.82 14.77 -60.11
C ALA A 484 21.99 13.62 -59.50
N THR A 485 22.69 12.52 -59.21
CA THR A 485 22.21 11.31 -58.53
C THR A 485 21.92 11.60 -57.06
N ALA A 486 20.72 11.32 -56.57
CA ALA A 486 20.40 11.37 -55.15
C ALA A 486 19.56 10.15 -54.71
N THR A 487 20.07 9.48 -53.68
CA THR A 487 19.54 8.27 -53.04
C THR A 487 18.34 8.61 -52.15
N ILE A 488 17.20 7.95 -52.38
CA ILE A 488 15.97 8.09 -51.59
C ILE A 488 15.93 7.00 -50.52
N THR A 489 15.75 7.38 -49.26
CA THR A 489 15.43 6.48 -48.14
C THR A 489 13.97 6.67 -47.77
N THR A 490 13.14 5.68 -48.04
CA THR A 490 11.71 5.64 -47.70
C THR A 490 11.53 5.04 -46.30
N SER A 491 10.98 5.83 -45.37
CA SER A 491 10.50 5.35 -44.08
C SER A 491 9.00 5.09 -44.15
N THR A 492 8.59 3.82 -44.12
CA THR A 492 7.21 3.38 -44.00
C THR A 492 6.73 3.52 -42.56
N SER A 493 5.71 4.36 -42.33
CA SER A 493 4.97 4.48 -41.07
C SER A 493 3.83 3.46 -41.03
N SER A 494 3.83 2.60 -40.03
CA SER A 494 2.74 1.64 -39.74
C SER A 494 1.68 2.33 -38.87
N SER A 495 0.49 2.56 -39.40
CA SER A 495 -0.59 3.29 -38.69
C SER A 495 -1.37 2.44 -37.69
N SER A 496 -1.41 2.98 -36.47
CA SER A 496 -2.44 2.94 -35.42
C SER A 496 -3.79 2.26 -35.75
N SER A 497 -3.98 1.05 -35.22
CA SER A 497 -5.29 0.38 -35.06
C SER A 497 -5.65 0.14 -33.58
N PHE A 498 -4.84 0.65 -32.65
CA PHE A 498 -4.91 0.33 -31.22
C PHE A 498 -5.97 1.14 -30.44
N ILE A 499 -6.32 2.35 -30.91
CA ILE A 499 -7.25 3.25 -30.19
C ILE A 499 -8.68 2.67 -30.15
N HIS A 500 -9.08 1.84 -31.12
CA HIS A 500 -10.46 1.33 -31.22
C HIS A 500 -10.74 0.10 -30.35
N GLN A 501 -9.74 -0.72 -30.01
CA GLN A 501 -9.97 -1.96 -29.25
C GLN A 501 -10.28 -1.70 -27.76
N GLN A 502 -9.91 -0.53 -27.23
CA GLN A 502 -9.96 -0.27 -25.79
C GLN A 502 -11.29 0.37 -25.31
N GLN A 503 -11.98 1.13 -26.17
CA GLN A 503 -13.30 1.71 -25.83
C GLN A 503 -14.41 0.65 -25.74
N THR A 504 -14.29 -0.46 -26.47
CA THR A 504 -15.27 -1.56 -26.44
C THR A 504 -15.19 -2.40 -25.17
N GLN A 505 -14.04 -2.45 -24.49
CA GLN A 505 -13.85 -3.31 -23.32
C GLN A 505 -14.38 -2.67 -22.02
N GLN A 506 -14.31 -1.34 -21.86
CA GLN A 506 -14.91 -0.65 -20.71
C GLN A 506 -16.45 -0.60 -20.73
N GLN A 507 -17.11 -0.77 -21.89
CA GLN A 507 -18.58 -0.86 -21.94
C GLN A 507 -19.13 -2.25 -21.59
N GLN A 508 -18.36 -3.32 -21.72
CA GLN A 508 -18.84 -4.66 -21.39
C GLN A 508 -18.88 -4.92 -19.87
N ASP A 509 -17.95 -4.39 -19.09
CA ASP A 509 -17.93 -4.62 -17.63
C ASP A 509 -19.01 -3.86 -16.86
N ASN A 510 -19.56 -2.76 -17.40
CA ASN A 510 -20.66 -2.03 -16.77
C ASN A 510 -22.05 -2.64 -17.02
N THR A 511 -22.18 -3.62 -17.91
CA THR A 511 -23.50 -4.22 -18.23
C THR A 511 -23.80 -5.46 -17.37
N THR A 512 -22.79 -6.03 -16.68
CA THR A 512 -22.93 -7.31 -15.96
C THR A 512 -23.30 -7.15 -14.46
N GLN A 513 -23.35 -5.94 -13.91
CA GLN A 513 -23.73 -5.71 -12.51
C GLN A 513 -25.21 -5.33 -12.27
N SER A 514 -26.06 -5.26 -13.31
CA SER A 514 -27.46 -4.84 -13.19
C SER A 514 -28.49 -5.95 -13.36
N THR A 515 -28.17 -7.19 -13.00
CA THR A 515 -29.17 -8.27 -12.90
C THR A 515 -28.86 -9.16 -11.70
N HIS A 516 -29.33 -8.78 -10.51
CA HIS A 516 -29.88 -9.71 -9.51
C HIS A 516 -30.24 -8.93 -8.23
N HIS A 517 -31.46 -8.38 -8.16
CA HIS A 517 -32.22 -8.29 -6.92
C HIS A 517 -33.71 -8.08 -7.22
N THR A 518 -34.40 -9.20 -7.43
CA THR A 518 -35.85 -9.31 -7.32
C THR A 518 -36.21 -10.68 -6.73
N HIS A 519 -36.83 -10.62 -5.55
CA HIS A 519 -37.69 -11.61 -4.88
C HIS A 519 -37.23 -13.07 -4.69
N SER A 520 -36.94 -13.45 -3.44
CA SER A 520 -37.90 -14.11 -2.49
C SER A 520 -37.22 -14.41 -1.16
#